data_AF-A0A3B1A1E1-F1
#
_entry.id   AF-A0A3B1A1E1-F1
#
_cell.length_a   1.000
_cell.length_b   1.000
_cell.length_c   1.000
_cell.angle_alpha   90.00
_cell.angle_beta   90.00
_cell.angle_gamma   90.00
#
_symmetry.space_group_name_H-M   'P 1'
#
loop_
_entity.id
_entity.type
_entity.pdbx_description
1 polymer ?
#
loop_
_entity_poly.entity_id
_entity_poly.type
_entity_poly.pdbx_seq_one_letter_code
_entity_poly.pdbx_strand_id
1 'polypeptide(L)'
;MKKLIMLLVLGFCSGHVFAGGIMSKQSLLETIESAFEESLCSKTYTTCMNTTKAACFTEMKTILNKECSEDIPDELEDIDEVRAYVGSTGACTTKKYLKNHNNAIKKNGKTPACQSILKK
;
A
#
# COMPACT_ATOMS: atom_id res chain seq x y z
N MET A 1 32.82 -4.34 -3.27
CA MET A 1 33.02 -3.18 -4.16
C MET A 1 31.80 -3.02 -5.06
N LYS A 2 31.12 -1.88 -4.92
CA LYS A 2 30.09 -1.22 -5.77
C LYS A 2 29.55 -1.97 -6.99
N LYS A 3 28.23 -2.21 -7.04
CA LYS A 3 27.30 -2.15 -8.20
C LYS A 3 25.87 -2.05 -7.64
N LEU A 4 24.89 -1.31 -8.12
CA LEU A 4 24.73 -0.35 -9.21
C LEU A 4 23.44 0.44 -8.90
N ILE A 5 23.36 1.66 -9.41
CA ILE A 5 22.35 2.69 -9.15
C ILE A 5 20.95 2.23 -9.58
N MET A 6 19.99 2.20 -8.66
CA MET A 6 18.57 1.93 -8.93
C MET A 6 17.91 3.22 -9.41
N LEU A 7 17.91 3.42 -10.73
CA LEU A 7 17.18 4.52 -11.36
C LEU A 7 15.69 4.19 -11.33
N LEU A 8 15.01 4.75 -10.33
CA LEU A 8 13.56 4.92 -10.28
C LEU A 8 13.12 5.76 -11.49
N VAL A 9 12.50 5.11 -12.48
CA VAL A 9 11.70 5.79 -13.50
C VAL A 9 10.32 5.16 -13.48
N LEU A 10 9.46 5.66 -12.60
CA LEU A 10 8.01 5.54 -12.73
C LEU A 10 7.57 6.45 -13.89
N GLY A 11 7.91 6.04 -15.11
CA GLY A 11 7.53 6.69 -16.35
C GLY A 11 6.57 5.79 -17.12
N PHE A 12 5.30 6.16 -17.12
CA PHE A 12 4.34 5.75 -18.13
C PHE A 12 4.97 5.86 -19.53
N CYS A 13 5.35 4.74 -20.14
CA CYS A 13 5.30 4.50 -21.59
C CYS A 13 5.79 3.08 -21.90
N SER A 14 5.09 2.47 -22.84
CA SER A 14 5.26 1.15 -23.45
C SER A 14 6.70 0.71 -23.70
N GLY A 15 7.01 -0.51 -23.25
CA GLY A 15 8.00 -1.40 -23.87
C GLY A 15 9.45 -1.19 -23.45
N HIS A 16 9.82 -1.50 -22.21
CA HIS A 16 11.22 -1.70 -21.82
C HIS A 16 11.42 -3.05 -21.13
N VAL A 17 12.30 -3.84 -21.74
CA VAL A 17 12.84 -5.12 -21.27
C VAL A 17 13.43 -4.90 -19.87
N PHE A 18 12.77 -5.45 -18.85
CA PHE A 18 13.39 -5.61 -17.54
C PHE A 18 14.46 -6.69 -17.66
N ALA A 19 15.72 -6.28 -17.67
CA ALA A 19 16.82 -7.19 -17.46
C ALA A 19 16.75 -7.72 -16.01
N GLY A 20 16.06 -8.86 -15.84
CA GLY A 20 16.21 -9.83 -14.73
C GLY A 20 16.46 -9.24 -13.34
N GLY A 21 15.57 -8.39 -12.85
CA GLY A 21 15.63 -7.89 -11.48
C GLY A 21 14.68 -8.69 -10.60
N ILE A 22 15.20 -9.71 -9.90
CA ILE A 22 14.44 -10.43 -8.88
C ILE A 22 14.08 -9.43 -7.77
N MET A 23 12.78 -9.22 -7.52
CA MET A 23 12.28 -8.46 -6.38
C MET A 23 11.98 -9.44 -5.25
N SER A 24 12.58 -9.23 -4.08
CA SER A 24 12.23 -10.02 -2.89
C SER A 24 10.85 -9.64 -2.37
N LYS A 25 10.17 -10.59 -1.72
CA LYS A 25 8.94 -10.34 -0.94
C LYS A 25 9.08 -9.15 -0.01
N GLN A 26 10.20 -9.06 0.71
CA GLN A 26 10.45 -7.96 1.64
C GLN A 26 10.48 -6.60 0.93
N SER A 27 11.17 -6.51 -0.21
CA SER A 27 11.23 -5.28 -1.01
C SER A 27 9.87 -4.87 -1.58
N LEU A 28 9.05 -5.85 -1.99
CA LEU A 28 7.68 -5.60 -2.41
C LEU A 28 6.85 -5.03 -1.24
N LEU A 29 6.92 -5.67 -0.06
CA LEU A 29 6.17 -5.24 1.12
C LEU A 29 6.57 -3.83 1.55
N GLU A 30 7.87 -3.52 1.58
CA GLU A 30 8.37 -2.17 1.87
C GLU A 30 7.84 -1.12 0.88
N THR A 31 7.78 -1.46 -0.42
CA THR A 31 7.21 -0.58 -1.45
C THR A 31 5.73 -0.28 -1.17
N ILE A 32 4.96 -1.30 -0.79
CA ILE A 32 3.55 -1.16 -0.43
C ILE A 32 3.39 -0.33 0.86
N GLU A 33 4.23 -0.58 1.88
CA GLU A 33 4.23 0.17 3.14
C GLU A 33 4.47 1.68 2.89
N SER A 34 5.46 2.03 2.07
CA SER A 34 5.72 3.44 1.72
C SER A 34 4.53 4.11 1.04
N ALA A 35 3.85 3.40 0.12
CA ALA A 35 2.66 3.92 -0.54
C ALA A 35 1.51 4.20 0.46
N PHE A 36 1.36 3.39 1.51
CA PHE A 36 0.35 3.64 2.55
C PHE A 36 0.66 4.89 3.38
N GLU A 37 1.92 5.13 3.69
CA GLU A 37 2.32 6.30 4.47
C GLU A 37 1.93 7.61 3.78
N GLU A 38 2.14 7.69 2.46
CA GLU A 38 1.85 8.87 1.67
C GLU A 38 0.35 9.05 1.36
N SER A 39 -0.40 7.96 1.24
CA SER A 39 -1.80 7.99 0.79
C SER A 39 -2.81 7.75 1.92
N LEU A 40 -2.91 6.50 2.40
CA LEU A 40 -3.95 6.01 3.30
C LEU A 40 -3.74 6.44 4.76
N CYS A 41 -2.52 6.83 5.13
CA CYS A 41 -2.23 7.45 6.42
C CYS A 41 -2.08 8.98 6.36
N SER A 42 -2.57 9.60 5.28
CA SER A 42 -2.65 11.06 5.17
C SER A 42 -3.55 11.67 6.25
N LYS A 43 -3.42 13.00 6.44
CA LYS A 43 -4.20 13.76 7.43
C LYS A 43 -5.72 13.57 7.23
N THR A 44 -6.18 13.54 5.99
CA THR A 44 -7.60 13.38 5.66
C THR A 44 -8.13 12.02 6.11
N TYR A 45 -7.41 10.94 5.79
CA TYR A 45 -7.79 9.58 6.21
C TYR A 45 -7.75 9.43 7.72
N THR A 46 -6.66 9.81 8.35
CA THR A 46 -6.49 9.70 9.81
C THR A 46 -7.54 10.51 10.58
N THR A 47 -7.92 11.69 10.08
CA THR A 47 -9.04 12.49 10.64
C THR A 47 -10.37 11.76 10.49
N CYS A 48 -10.66 11.18 9.32
CA CYS A 48 -11.90 10.43 9.11
C CYS A 48 -11.99 9.19 10.02
N MET A 49 -10.90 8.43 10.14
CA MET A 49 -10.83 7.22 10.97
C MET A 49 -10.66 7.54 12.47
N ASN A 50 -10.49 8.81 12.84
CA ASN A 50 -10.20 9.23 14.22
C ASN A 50 -8.98 8.50 14.82
N THR A 51 -7.89 8.48 14.07
CA THR A 51 -6.63 7.84 14.44
C THR A 51 -5.45 8.78 14.21
N THR A 52 -4.26 8.39 14.65
CA THR A 52 -3.01 9.12 14.36
C THR A 52 -2.29 8.51 13.16
N LYS A 53 -1.38 9.27 12.52
CA LYS A 53 -0.55 8.73 11.43
C LYS A 53 0.24 7.48 11.86
N ALA A 54 0.84 7.52 13.06
CA ALA A 54 1.61 6.40 13.60
C ALA A 54 0.75 5.16 13.88
N ALA A 55 -0.46 5.34 14.42
CA ALA A 55 -1.40 4.24 14.65
C ALA A 55 -1.91 3.65 13.33
N CYS A 56 -2.27 4.49 12.36
CA CYS A 56 -2.61 4.06 11.01
C CYS A 56 -1.50 3.22 10.38
N PHE A 57 -0.26 3.71 10.41
CA PHE A 57 0.87 3.02 9.80
C PHE A 57 1.15 1.66 10.47
N THR A 58 1.13 1.62 11.80
CA THR A 58 1.30 0.39 12.58
C THR A 58 0.22 -0.65 12.25
N GLU A 59 -1.05 -0.22 12.17
CA GLU A 59 -2.16 -1.11 11.85
C GLU A 59 -2.07 -1.62 10.41
N MET A 60 -1.86 -0.73 9.44
CA MET A 60 -1.71 -1.09 8.02
C MET A 60 -0.56 -2.07 7.82
N LYS A 61 0.59 -1.84 8.47
CA LYS A 61 1.74 -2.76 8.47
C LYS A 61 1.39 -4.12 9.07
N THR A 62 0.61 -4.14 10.15
CA THR A 62 0.17 -5.38 10.79
C THR A 62 -0.73 -6.18 9.87
N ILE A 63 -1.74 -5.53 9.28
CA ILE A 63 -2.67 -6.15 8.32
C ILE A 63 -1.89 -6.67 7.10
N LEU A 64 -1.01 -5.85 6.55
CA LEU A 64 -0.17 -6.22 5.40
C LEU A 64 0.59 -7.51 5.68
N ASN A 65 1.39 -7.52 6.75
CA ASN A 65 2.32 -8.61 7.04
C ASN A 65 1.66 -9.88 7.58
N LYS A 66 0.49 -9.77 8.24
CA LYS A 66 -0.16 -10.91 8.89
C LYS A 66 -1.38 -11.44 8.17
N GLU A 67 -2.00 -10.63 7.30
CA GLU A 67 -3.31 -10.97 6.74
C GLU A 67 -3.42 -10.83 5.22
N CYS A 68 -2.46 -10.20 4.55
CA CYS A 68 -2.55 -9.88 3.12
C CYS A 68 -1.31 -10.26 2.29
N SER A 69 -0.29 -10.87 2.90
CA SER A 69 0.99 -11.19 2.26
C SER A 69 1.33 -12.68 2.22
N GLU A 70 0.43 -13.55 2.65
CA GLU A 70 0.68 -15.00 2.75
C GLU A 70 1.02 -15.60 1.38
N ASP A 71 0.22 -15.27 0.36
CA ASP A 71 0.35 -15.83 -1.00
C ASP A 71 1.45 -15.19 -1.86
N ILE A 72 2.23 -14.25 -1.31
CA ILE A 72 3.33 -13.61 -2.04
C ILE A 72 4.56 -14.53 -1.98
N PRO A 73 5.13 -14.93 -3.13
CA PRO A 73 6.34 -15.74 -3.17
C PRO A 73 7.54 -14.95 -2.64
N ASP A 74 8.58 -15.66 -2.19
CA ASP A 74 9.78 -15.03 -1.63
C ASP A 74 10.55 -14.19 -2.65
N GLU A 75 10.44 -14.55 -3.94
CA GLU A 75 11.10 -13.92 -5.07
C GLU A 75 10.10 -13.73 -6.23
N LEU A 76 10.15 -12.56 -6.86
CA LEU A 76 9.32 -12.16 -7.99
C LEU A 76 10.23 -11.78 -9.15
N GLU A 77 10.07 -12.44 -10.29
CA GLU A 77 10.95 -12.23 -11.45
C GLU A 77 10.30 -11.40 -12.55
N ASP A 78 8.96 -11.35 -12.55
CA ASP A 78 8.16 -10.71 -13.58
C ASP A 78 7.51 -9.41 -13.08
N ILE A 79 7.58 -8.34 -13.87
CA ILE A 79 7.05 -7.04 -13.47
C ILE A 79 5.52 -7.00 -13.43
N ASP A 80 4.84 -7.76 -14.29
CA ASP A 80 3.39 -7.87 -14.27
C ASP A 80 2.95 -8.65 -13.02
N GLU A 81 3.73 -9.65 -12.61
CA GLU A 81 3.55 -10.35 -11.33
C GLU A 81 3.74 -9.41 -10.13
N VAL A 82 4.84 -8.64 -10.10
CA VAL A 82 5.07 -7.60 -9.09
C VAL A 82 3.88 -6.63 -9.02
N ARG A 83 3.43 -6.12 -10.17
CA ARG A 83 2.29 -5.19 -10.24
C ARG A 83 1.00 -5.85 -9.74
N ALA A 84 0.75 -7.10 -10.09
CA ALA A 84 -0.41 -7.84 -9.64
C ALA A 84 -0.42 -7.98 -8.11
N TYR A 85 0.72 -8.33 -7.50
CA TYR A 85 0.84 -8.43 -6.04
C TYR A 85 0.76 -7.07 -5.34
N VAL A 86 1.39 -6.01 -5.86
CA VAL A 86 1.20 -4.65 -5.32
C VAL A 86 -0.29 -4.29 -5.30
N GLY A 87 -1.00 -4.53 -6.41
CA GLY A 87 -2.42 -4.22 -6.53
C GLY A 87 -3.28 -5.04 -5.57
N SER A 88 -3.12 -6.37 -5.56
CA SER A 88 -3.96 -7.27 -4.77
C SER A 88 -3.71 -7.12 -3.26
N THR A 89 -2.45 -7.06 -2.83
CA THR A 89 -2.06 -6.90 -1.43
C THR A 89 -2.39 -5.50 -0.91
N GLY A 90 -2.19 -4.47 -1.72
CA GLY A 90 -2.62 -3.10 -1.41
C GLY A 90 -4.14 -3.00 -1.21
N ALA A 91 -4.92 -3.60 -2.11
CA ALA A 91 -6.38 -3.63 -2.01
C ALA A 91 -6.88 -4.44 -0.80
N CYS A 92 -6.28 -5.60 -0.52
CA CYS A 92 -6.58 -6.41 0.66
C CYS A 92 -6.39 -5.61 1.95
N THR A 93 -5.21 -4.97 2.08
CA THR A 93 -4.85 -4.22 3.28
C THR A 93 -5.79 -3.04 3.50
N THR A 94 -6.04 -2.27 2.45
CA THR A 94 -6.96 -1.12 2.47
C THR A 94 -8.37 -1.55 2.88
N LYS A 95 -8.89 -2.62 2.27
CA LYS A 95 -10.25 -3.11 2.55
C LYS A 95 -10.40 -3.56 4.01
N LYS A 96 -9.41 -4.27 4.56
CA LYS A 96 -9.41 -4.70 5.97
C LYS A 96 -9.33 -3.51 6.92
N TYR A 97 -8.43 -2.55 6.65
CA TYR A 97 -8.33 -1.33 7.45
C TYR A 97 -9.64 -0.54 7.47
N LEU A 98 -10.26 -0.29 6.31
CA LEU A 98 -11.56 0.39 6.24
C LEU A 98 -12.66 -0.39 6.97
N LYS A 99 -12.63 -1.72 6.92
CA LYS A 99 -13.57 -2.58 7.66
C LYS A 99 -13.39 -2.42 9.18
N ASN A 100 -12.16 -2.40 9.68
CA ASN A 100 -11.85 -2.19 11.09
C ASN A 100 -12.35 -0.81 11.58
N HIS A 101 -12.28 0.19 10.72
CA HIS A 101 -12.70 1.56 11.03
C HIS A 101 -14.13 1.90 10.59
N ASN A 102 -14.94 0.93 10.18
CA ASN A 102 -16.31 1.16 9.67
C ASN A 102 -17.19 1.97 10.65
N ASN A 103 -17.04 1.74 11.95
CA ASN A 103 -17.78 2.50 12.96
C ASN A 103 -17.36 3.98 13.01
N ALA A 104 -16.05 4.25 12.91
CA ALA A 104 -15.54 5.62 12.83
C ALA A 104 -16.02 6.30 11.55
N ILE A 105 -15.97 5.61 10.41
CA ILE A 105 -16.48 6.11 9.12
C ILE A 105 -17.96 6.46 9.23
N LYS A 106 -18.80 5.58 9.80
CA LYS A 106 -20.24 5.86 9.99
C LYS A 106 -20.49 7.06 10.88
N LYS A 107 -19.77 7.16 12.00
CA LYS A 107 -19.89 8.28 12.96
C LYS A 107 -19.44 9.60 12.33
N ASN A 108 -18.35 9.58 11.57
CA ASN A 108 -17.71 10.77 11.01
C ASN A 108 -18.12 11.04 9.56
N GLY A 109 -19.03 10.26 8.97
CA GLY A 109 -19.36 10.32 7.54
C GLY A 109 -19.88 11.66 7.02
N LYS A 110 -20.37 12.52 7.93
CA LYS A 110 -20.81 13.89 7.61
C LYS A 110 -19.68 14.92 7.68
N THR A 111 -18.51 14.57 8.20
CA THR A 111 -17.35 15.46 8.26
C THR A 111 -16.77 15.67 6.86
N PRO A 112 -16.20 16.86 6.56
CA PRO A 112 -15.55 17.11 5.28
C PRO A 112 -14.45 16.09 4.95
N ALA A 113 -13.70 15.66 5.96
CA ALA A 113 -12.66 14.65 5.83
C ALA A 113 -13.21 13.32 5.30
N CYS A 114 -14.23 12.74 5.95
CA CYS A 114 -14.81 11.49 5.48
C CYS A 114 -15.55 11.62 4.15
N GLN A 115 -16.23 12.74 3.90
CA GLN A 115 -16.92 12.95 2.61
C GLN A 115 -15.95 12.98 1.44
N SER A 116 -14.74 13.52 1.62
CA SER A 116 -13.71 13.54 0.57
C SER A 116 -13.14 12.15 0.22
N ILE A 117 -13.33 11.17 1.11
CA ILE A 117 -12.92 9.77 0.91
C ILE A 117 -14.08 8.97 0.31
N LEU A 118 -15.30 9.15 0.82
CA LEU A 118 -16.48 8.38 0.41
C LEU A 118 -17.05 8.77 -0.97
N LYS A 119 -16.65 9.93 -1.51
CA LYS A 119 -17.10 10.43 -2.83
C LYS A 119 -16.12 10.14 -3.97
N LYS A 120 -14.99 9.49 -3.68
CA LYS A 120 -14.03 9.00 -4.68
C LYS A 120 -14.43 7.60 -5.13
#